data_AF-A0A143B8D0-F1
#
_entry.id   AF-A0A143B8D0-F1
#
_cell.length_a   1.000
_cell.length_b   1.000
_cell.length_c   1.000
_cell.angle_alpha   90.00
_cell.angle_beta   90.00
_cell.angle_gamma   90.00
#
_symmetry.space_group_name_H-M   'P 1'
#
loop_
_entity.id
_entity.type
_entity.pdbx_description
1 polymer ?
#
loop_
_entity_poly.entity_id
_entity_poly.type
_entity_poly.pdbx_seq_one_letter_code
_entity_poly.pdbx_strand_id
1 'polypeptide(L)' 'MAEPIHTSRITITRDRGPIRIARIEGFKDPVYYGIHGGIQKFYQVDPVEEHAATLDHIVGAVAA' A
#
# COMPACT_ATOMS: atom_id res chain seq x y z
N MET A 1 -17.85 24.42 15.85
CA MET A 1 -17.34 23.16 15.27
C MET A 1 -15.96 22.93 15.86
N ALA A 2 -15.62 21.69 16.21
CA ALA A 2 -14.28 21.38 16.74
C ALA A 2 -13.24 21.42 15.61
N GLU A 3 -12.02 21.83 15.92
CA GLU A 3 -10.90 21.76 14.98
C GLU A 3 -10.37 20.33 14.87
N PRO A 4 -10.03 19.84 13.66
CA PRO A 4 -9.45 18.52 13.49
C PRO A 4 -8.04 18.47 14.09
N ILE A 5 -7.83 17.58 15.06
CA ILE A 5 -6.52 17.37 15.71
C ILE A 5 -5.51 16.70 14.79
N HIS A 6 -5.97 15.99 13.75
CA HIS A 6 -5.13 15.29 12.80
C HIS A 6 -5.85 15.14 11.46
N THR A 7 -5.07 15.21 10.37
CA THR A 7 -5.51 14.84 9.03
C THR A 7 -4.42 13.98 8.43
N SER A 8 -4.77 12.75 8.06
CA SER A 8 -3.83 11.86 7.37
C SER A 8 -3.63 12.37 5.94
N ARG A 9 -2.37 12.57 5.55
CA ARG A 9 -1.99 12.92 4.19
C ARG A 9 -1.10 11.83 3.62
N ILE A 10 -1.60 11.18 2.58
CA ILE A 10 -0.93 10.07 1.90
C ILE A 10 -1.03 10.27 0.39
N THR A 11 0.04 9.95 -0.33
CA THR A 11 0.06 9.88 -1.79
C THR A 11 0.58 8.52 -2.22
N ILE A 12 -0.18 7.84 -3.09
CA ILE A 12 0.22 6.55 -3.66
C ILE A 12 0.50 6.73 -5.15
N THR A 13 1.71 6.36 -5.57
CA THR A 13 2.14 6.43 -6.97
C THR A 13 2.51 5.04 -7.48
N ARG A 14 2.33 4.82 -8.79
CA ARG A 14 2.85 3.63 -9.46
C ARG A 14 4.33 3.85 -9.80
N ASP A 15 5.18 2.91 -9.36
CA ASP A 15 6.60 2.90 -9.75
C ASP A 15 6.76 2.11 -11.06
N ARG A 16 6.75 0.77 -10.98
CA ARG A 16 6.83 -0.13 -12.14
C ARG A 16 5.94 -1.35 -11.94
N GLY A 17 5.40 -1.90 -13.03
CA GLY A 17 4.61 -3.13 -12.96
C GLY A 17 3.52 -3.06 -11.88
N PRO A 18 3.39 -4.07 -11.00
CA PRO A 18 2.42 -4.06 -9.91
C PRO A 18 2.83 -3.18 -8.72
N ILE A 19 4.08 -2.71 -8.66
CA ILE A 19 4.61 -1.97 -7.50
C ILE A 19 3.95 -0.59 -7.38
N ARG A 20 3.54 -0.26 -6.17
CA ARG A 20 3.04 1.06 -5.75
C ARG A 20 3.86 1.53 -4.56
N ILE A 21 4.11 2.82 -4.49
CA ILE A 21 4.84 3.46 -3.40
C ILE A 21 3.88 4.44 -2.73
N ALA A 22 3.58 4.21 -1.47
CA ALA A 22 2.78 5.08 -0.64
C ALA A 22 3.68 5.94 0.25
N ARG A 23 3.59 7.26 0.09
CA ARG A 23 4.26 8.23 0.96
C ARG A 23 3.24 8.79 1.94
N ILE A 24 3.46 8.55 3.22
CA ILE A 24 2.64 9.04 4.32
C ILE A 24 3.39 10.20 4.96
N GLU A 25 2.74 11.34 5.12
CA GLU A 25 3.35 12.49 5.77
C GLU A 25 3.78 12.13 7.21
N GLY A 26 5.00 12.55 7.57
CA GLY A 26 5.60 12.25 8.87
C GLY A 26 6.40 10.95 8.93
N PHE A 27 6.28 10.06 7.93
CA PHE A 27 7.11 8.85 7.84
C PHE A 27 8.33 9.11 6.97
N LYS A 28 9.50 8.66 7.44
CA LYS A 28 10.77 8.79 6.71
C LYS A 28 10.78 7.92 5.45
N ASP A 29 10.37 6.66 5.62
CA ASP A 29 10.41 5.66 4.57
C ASP A 29 9.00 5.41 4.01
N PRO A 30 8.86 5.17 2.70
CA PRO A 30 7.57 4.87 2.11
C PRO A 30 7.12 3.44 2.43
N VAL A 31 5.83 3.19 2.27
CA VAL A 31 5.27 1.83 2.27
C VAL A 31 5.23 1.33 0.83
N TYR A 32 5.84 0.19 0.57
CA TYR A 32 5.77 -0.49 -0.72
C TYR A 32 4.58 -1.43 -0.74
N TYR A 33 3.79 -1.33 -1.81
CA TYR A 33 2.73 -2.28 -2.11
C TYR A 33 2.98 -2.94 -3.45
N GLY A 34 2.45 -4.14 -3.60
CA GLY A 34 2.60 -4.93 -4.81
C GLY A 34 1.60 -6.06 -4.86
N ILE A 35 2.08 -7.22 -5.29
CA ILE A 35 1.30 -8.45 -5.39
C ILE A 35 2.15 -9.58 -4.83
N HIS A 36 1.48 -10.61 -4.31
CA HIS A 36 2.10 -11.83 -3.82
C HIS A 36 1.13 -13.01 -3.95
N GLY A 37 1.64 -14.23 -3.79
CA GLY A 37 0.83 -15.42 -3.50
C GLY A 37 -0.32 -15.69 -4.48
N GLY A 38 -1.57 -15.66 -3.99
CA GLY A 38 -2.75 -15.88 -4.82
C GLY A 38 -3.04 -14.74 -5.80
N ILE A 39 -2.69 -13.50 -5.42
CA ILE A 39 -2.97 -12.30 -6.22
C ILE A 39 -2.12 -12.32 -7.49
N GLN A 40 -0.83 -12.63 -7.37
CA GLN A 40 0.05 -12.70 -8.53
C GLN A 40 -0.33 -13.82 -9.50
N LYS A 41 -0.78 -14.97 -8.97
CA LYS A 41 -1.31 -16.08 -9.78
C LYS A 41 -2.57 -15.69 -10.54
N PHE A 42 -3.48 -14.98 -9.88
CA PHE A 42 -4.73 -14.50 -10.50
C PHE A 42 -4.43 -13.52 -11.66
N TYR A 43 -3.53 -12.58 -11.45
CA TYR A 43 -3.14 -11.61 -12.48
C TYR A 43 -2.10 -12.12 -13.50
N GLN A 44 -1.58 -13.33 -13.31
CA GLN A 44 -0.53 -13.93 -14.15
C GLN A 44 0.71 -13.03 -14.30
N VAL A 45 1.09 -12.37 -13.21
CA VAL A 45 2.28 -11.50 -13.17
C VAL A 45 3.32 -12.17 -12.28
N ASP A 46 4.56 -12.24 -12.76
CA ASP A 46 5.72 -12.64 -11.97
C ASP A 46 6.44 -11.37 -11.49
N PRO A 47 6.29 -10.96 -10.22
CA PRO A 47 6.88 -9.72 -9.73
C PRO A 47 8.38 -9.89 -9.46
N VAL A 48 9.15 -8.84 -9.74
CA VAL A 48 10.59 -8.80 -9.40
C VAL A 48 10.80 -8.89 -7.88
N GLU A 49 9.88 -8.29 -7.12
CA GLU A 49 9.86 -8.34 -5.67
C GLU A 49 8.39 -8.43 -5.20
N GLU A 50 8.12 -9.36 -4.29
CA GLU A 50 6.81 -9.46 -3.65
C GLU A 50 6.67 -8.38 -2.57
N HIS A 51 5.51 -7.75 -2.54
CA HIS A 51 5.12 -6.82 -1.49
C HIS A 51 3.68 -7.09 -1.09
N ALA A 52 3.30 -6.68 0.12
CA ALA A 52 1.91 -6.69 0.56
C ALA A 52 1.03 -5.95 -0.47
N ALA A 53 -0.17 -6.46 -0.72
CA ALA A 53 -1.16 -5.73 -1.49
C ALA A 53 -1.76 -4.60 -0.65
N THR A 54 -2.25 -3.56 -1.30
CA THR A 54 -3.05 -2.53 -0.60
C THR A 54 -4.27 -3.13 0.10
N LEU A 55 -4.80 -4.24 -0.41
CA LEU A 55 -5.90 -4.98 0.21
C LEU A 55 -5.49 -5.59 1.57
N ASP A 56 -4.27 -6.11 1.70
CA ASP A 56 -3.79 -6.66 2.98
C ASP A 56 -3.76 -5.58 4.06
N HIS A 57 -3.38 -4.35 3.67
CA HIS A 57 -3.39 -3.21 4.59
C HIS A 57 -4.80 -2.85 5.05
N ILE A 58 -5.79 -2.88 4.15
CA ILE A 58 -7.20 -2.66 4.51
C ILE A 58 -7.70 -3.75 5.45
N VAL A 59 -7.43 -5.02 5.14
CA VAL A 59 -7.82 -6.16 5.98
C VAL A 59 -7.18 -6.03 7.36
N GLY A 60 -5.89 -5.72 7.44
CA GLY A 60 -5.19 -5.49 8.69
C GLY A 60 -5.77 -4.32 9.50
N ALA A 61 -6.18 -3.24 8.82
CA ALA A 61 -6.80 -2.08 9.47
C ALA A 61 -8.22 -2.37 10.01
N VAL A 62 -8.97 -3.27 9.37
CA VAL A 62 -10.32 -3.66 9.80
C VAL A 62 -10.29 -4.74 10.88
N ALA A 63 -9.29 -5.64 10.84
CA ALA A 63 -9.18 -6.75 11.77
C ALA A 63 -8.61 -6.37 13.14
N ALA A 64 -7.97 -5.19 13.25
CA ALA A 64 -7.44 -4.62 14.49
C ALA A 64 -8.52 -3.86 15.26
#